data_AF-A0A1E1VXG1-F1
#
_entry.id   AF-A0A1E1VXG1-F1
#
_cell.length_a   1.000
_cell.length_b   1.000
_cell.length_c   1.000
_cell.angle_alpha   90.00
_cell.angle_beta   90.00
_cell.angle_gamma   90.00
#
_symmetry.space_group_name_H-M   'P 1'
#
loop_
_entity.id
_entity.type
_entity.pdbx_description
1 polymer ?
#
loop_
_entity_poly.entity_id
_entity_poly.type
_entity_poly.pdbx_seq_one_letter_code
_entity_poly.pdbx_strand_id
1 'polypeptide(L)'
;ALLLEDVLPAQTVSVIYQLGPHYVGTLQAPLPPGQNQEPLQPLVAEEKVVFGINARAMSQLTLAKIRKVYSKNDNKAIAKQLGMSSHENATPIRILHNSAGHLMGPARCLGGTVVGYLGVRVFVPKPAAIMIDTVGGCSVLLGLIAMAQDVECLYAGVKALVCVVRSNKAAQAEMDRRKGYQTLAMLLKRKKQLLNSHILHLIFGLVGTVDSQKETSSIPNLTAFQDLICELEVWLGAPGGLIKSLLEHLLELATETAHRTHNLRTMRELQLVSKLLYIINDVKVVSTKNVLIQLLAALLGGQPRPSDLLCLGQFMAYTLPLPSQTEKGVNLKESDCEKECEGEHIILRNKCFNVLHGLLFTARNLVNTIVCEEISRVLGMDWLLSFMQENVHPTTVLWALRILVILCSGQGQQSAIMQRFREGCGNGGWLRH
;
A
#
# COMPACT_ATOMS: atom_id res chain seq x y z
N ALA A 1 -19.10 6.94 -27.14
CA ALA A 1 -18.14 7.24 -28.23
C ALA A 1 -18.18 8.73 -28.49
N LEU A 2 -17.04 9.37 -28.73
CA LEU A 2 -16.93 10.81 -28.99
C LEU A 2 -16.10 11.00 -30.26
N LEU A 3 -16.55 11.89 -31.16
CA LEU A 3 -15.87 12.29 -32.37
C LEU A 3 -15.51 13.77 -32.24
N LEU A 4 -14.23 14.05 -32.44
CA LEU A 4 -13.63 15.38 -32.31
C LEU A 4 -13.01 15.76 -33.65
N GLU A 5 -13.03 17.06 -33.96
CA GLU A 5 -12.45 17.58 -35.20
C GLU A 5 -10.91 17.65 -35.14
N ASP A 6 -10.36 17.94 -33.96
CA ASP A 6 -8.94 18.19 -33.75
C ASP A 6 -8.15 16.96 -33.26
N VAL A 7 -6.86 16.94 -33.60
CA VAL A 7 -5.89 16.03 -32.99
C VAL A 7 -5.62 16.46 -31.55
N LEU A 8 -5.85 15.55 -30.61
CA LEU A 8 -5.65 15.83 -29.19
C LEU A 8 -4.16 15.76 -28.80
N PRO A 9 -3.66 16.71 -27.98
CA PRO A 9 -2.35 16.60 -27.36
C PRO A 9 -2.22 15.33 -26.49
N ALA A 10 -1.00 14.79 -26.38
CA ALA A 10 -0.73 13.60 -25.59
C ALA A 10 -1.17 13.73 -24.11
N GLN A 11 -1.06 14.94 -23.55
CA GLN A 11 -1.53 15.26 -22.19
C GLN A 11 -3.06 15.09 -22.08
N THR A 12 -3.83 15.65 -23.01
CA THR A 12 -5.30 15.52 -23.04
C THR A 12 -5.74 14.08 -23.21
N VAL A 13 -5.05 13.31 -24.06
CA VAL A 13 -5.31 11.87 -24.24
C VAL A 13 -5.06 11.10 -22.93
N SER A 14 -4.00 11.42 -22.20
CA SER A 14 -3.71 10.83 -20.89
C SER A 14 -4.82 11.13 -19.87
N VAL A 15 -5.31 12.38 -19.83
CA VAL A 15 -6.43 12.76 -18.95
C VAL A 15 -7.70 12.00 -19.34
N ILE A 16 -8.03 11.91 -20.63
CA ILE A 16 -9.21 11.15 -21.09
C ILE A 16 -9.10 9.67 -20.71
N TYR A 17 -7.91 9.08 -20.86
CA TYR A 17 -7.66 7.70 -20.43
C TYR A 17 -7.92 7.52 -18.93
N GLN A 18 -7.53 8.50 -18.10
CA GLN A 18 -7.76 8.46 -16.66
C GLN A 18 -9.24 8.55 -16.29
N LEU A 19 -10.09 9.27 -17.05
CA LEU A 19 -11.54 9.32 -16.82
C LEU A 19 -12.21 7.95 -16.95
N GLY A 20 -11.57 7.02 -17.66
CA GLY A 20 -11.96 5.63 -17.74
C GLY A 20 -13.12 5.35 -18.70
N PRO A 21 -13.41 4.06 -18.95
CA PRO A 21 -14.37 3.61 -19.97
C PRO A 21 -15.84 3.96 -19.65
N HIS A 22 -16.11 4.42 -18.42
CA HIS A 22 -17.46 4.78 -17.97
C HIS A 22 -17.73 6.29 -18.00
N TYR A 23 -16.77 7.10 -18.46
CA TYR A 23 -16.97 8.52 -18.67
C TYR A 23 -18.05 8.76 -19.74
N VAL A 24 -19.02 9.62 -19.39
CA VAL A 24 -20.26 9.83 -20.16
C VAL A 24 -20.45 11.27 -20.63
N GLY A 25 -19.51 12.16 -20.29
CA GLY A 25 -19.58 13.58 -20.59
C GLY A 25 -18.99 13.96 -21.95
N THR A 26 -19.02 15.26 -22.23
CA THR A 26 -18.55 15.89 -23.48
C THR A 26 -17.19 16.58 -23.35
N LEU A 27 -16.42 16.25 -22.31
CA LEU A 27 -15.11 16.83 -22.00
C LEU A 27 -15.11 18.33 -21.63
N GLN A 28 -16.30 18.92 -21.39
CA GLN A 28 -16.45 20.33 -21.01
C GLN A 28 -16.19 20.60 -19.52
N ALA A 29 -16.50 19.62 -18.68
CA ALA A 29 -16.21 19.67 -17.24
C ALA A 29 -15.84 18.26 -16.75
N PRO A 30 -14.72 17.68 -17.23
CA PRO A 30 -14.32 16.35 -16.81
C PRO A 30 -13.90 16.37 -15.35
N LEU A 31 -14.47 15.45 -14.57
CA LEU A 31 -14.08 15.23 -13.19
C LEU A 31 -13.07 14.07 -13.17
N PRO A 32 -11.80 14.31 -12.80
CA PRO A 32 -10.84 13.23 -12.73
C PRO A 32 -11.21 12.29 -11.56
N PRO A 33 -10.86 11.00 -11.64
CA PRO A 33 -11.10 10.08 -10.53
C PRO A 33 -10.17 10.40 -9.34
N GLY A 34 -10.74 10.80 -8.21
CA GLY A 34 -10.00 11.13 -6.98
C GLY A 34 -10.86 11.89 -5.94
N GLN A 35 -10.35 12.07 -4.72
CA GLN A 35 -11.02 12.88 -3.69
C GLN A 35 -10.91 14.39 -3.99
N ASN A 36 -12.00 15.14 -3.77
CA ASN A 36 -12.07 16.61 -3.77
C ASN A 36 -11.35 17.30 -4.94
N GLN A 37 -11.75 16.99 -6.17
CA GLN A 37 -11.27 17.73 -7.33
C GLN A 37 -12.39 18.58 -7.91
N GLU A 38 -12.08 19.85 -8.17
CA GLU A 38 -12.92 20.73 -8.95
C GLU A 38 -13.01 20.19 -10.39
N PRO A 39 -14.15 20.39 -11.08
CA PRO A 39 -14.25 20.05 -12.49
C PRO A 39 -13.11 20.73 -13.26
N LEU A 40 -12.40 19.96 -14.09
CA LEU A 40 -11.40 20.54 -14.97
C LEU A 40 -12.07 21.52 -15.94
N GLN A 41 -11.29 22.50 -16.40
CA GLN A 41 -11.68 23.32 -17.54
C GLN A 41 -11.93 22.45 -18.78
N PRO A 42 -12.70 22.96 -19.76
CA PRO A 42 -12.95 22.26 -21.01
C PRO A 42 -11.65 21.76 -21.65
N LEU A 43 -11.54 20.44 -21.82
CA LEU A 43 -10.38 19.83 -22.47
C LEU A 43 -10.39 20.03 -23.99
N VAL A 44 -11.57 20.30 -24.55
CA VAL A 44 -11.82 20.52 -25.96
C VAL A 44 -12.87 21.62 -26.07
N ALA A 45 -12.67 22.57 -26.97
CA ALA A 45 -13.65 23.62 -27.22
C ALA A 45 -14.98 23.04 -27.72
N GLU A 46 -16.10 23.63 -27.30
CA GLU A 46 -17.45 23.11 -27.57
C GLU A 46 -17.72 22.88 -29.07
N GLU A 47 -17.30 23.83 -29.90
CA GLU A 47 -17.48 23.81 -31.34
C GLU A 47 -16.74 22.64 -32.02
N LYS A 48 -15.66 22.14 -31.40
CA LYS A 48 -14.82 21.05 -31.92
C LYS A 48 -15.33 19.66 -31.55
N VAL A 49 -16.33 19.58 -30.66
CA VAL A 49 -17.02 18.33 -30.34
C VAL A 49 -18.10 18.10 -31.39
N VAL A 50 -17.78 17.31 -32.41
CA VAL A 50 -18.66 17.08 -33.57
C VAL A 50 -19.85 16.19 -33.19
N PHE A 51 -19.57 15.11 -32.47
CA PHE A 51 -20.57 14.09 -32.19
C PHE A 51 -20.22 13.29 -30.95
N GLY A 52 -21.23 12.98 -30.13
CA GLY A 52 -21.09 12.05 -29.03
C GLY A 52 -22.30 11.14 -28.93
N ILE A 53 -22.08 9.85 -28.80
CA ILE A 53 -23.14 8.89 -28.46
C ILE A 53 -22.89 8.37 -27.05
N ASN A 54 -23.95 8.46 -26.26
CA ASN A 54 -24.03 7.87 -24.94
C ASN A 54 -25.28 6.98 -24.83
N ALA A 55 -25.09 5.71 -24.47
CA ALA A 55 -26.17 4.75 -24.31
C ALA A 55 -27.21 5.16 -23.23
N ARG A 56 -26.85 6.05 -22.29
CA ARG A 56 -27.78 6.58 -21.27
C ARG A 56 -28.72 7.65 -21.83
N ALA A 57 -28.32 8.37 -22.88
CA ALA A 57 -29.10 9.44 -23.49
C ALA A 57 -29.97 8.85 -24.61
N MET A 58 -31.03 8.12 -24.25
CA MET A 58 -31.88 7.38 -25.19
C MET A 58 -33.35 7.74 -25.02
N SER A 59 -34.07 7.92 -26.13
CA SER A 59 -35.53 8.04 -26.15
C SER A 59 -36.16 7.01 -27.08
N GLN A 60 -37.43 6.66 -26.82
CA GLN A 60 -38.19 5.75 -27.65
C GLN A 60 -39.30 6.53 -28.38
N LEU A 61 -39.18 6.62 -29.69
CA LEU A 61 -40.08 7.38 -30.57
C LEU A 61 -40.61 6.50 -31.71
N THR A 62 -41.61 6.97 -32.43
CA THR A 62 -42.10 6.36 -33.68
C THR A 62 -41.71 7.26 -34.86
N LEU A 63 -41.74 6.76 -36.11
CA LEU A 63 -41.46 7.61 -37.28
C LEU A 63 -42.39 8.84 -37.32
N ALA A 64 -43.67 8.66 -37.03
CA ALA A 64 -44.61 9.78 -36.91
C ALA A 64 -44.24 10.80 -35.81
N LYS A 65 -43.72 10.37 -34.65
CA LYS A 65 -43.23 11.28 -33.60
C LYS A 65 -41.93 11.98 -34.01
N ILE A 66 -40.99 11.28 -34.64
CA ILE A 66 -39.74 11.86 -35.14
C ILE A 66 -40.03 12.98 -36.14
N ARG A 67 -41.00 12.78 -37.04
CA ARG A 67 -41.45 13.79 -38.01
C ARG A 67 -41.98 15.07 -37.34
N LYS A 68 -42.60 14.94 -36.16
CA LYS A 68 -43.17 16.07 -35.41
C LYS A 68 -42.12 16.80 -34.56
N VAL A 69 -41.21 16.06 -33.93
CA VAL A 69 -40.25 16.60 -32.95
C VAL A 69 -38.96 17.11 -33.60
N TYR A 70 -38.50 16.47 -34.69
CA TYR A 70 -37.27 16.83 -35.39
C TYR A 70 -37.58 17.48 -36.73
N SER A 71 -37.47 16.72 -37.84
CA SER A 71 -37.76 17.23 -39.17
C SER A 71 -38.40 16.18 -40.07
N LYS A 72 -39.07 16.64 -41.12
CA LYS A 72 -39.60 15.76 -42.19
C LYS A 72 -38.48 15.05 -42.96
N ASN A 73 -37.31 15.70 -43.08
CA ASN A 73 -36.17 15.15 -43.81
C ASN A 73 -35.53 14.00 -43.03
N ASP A 74 -35.32 14.17 -41.73
CA ASP A 74 -34.77 13.13 -40.85
C ASP A 74 -35.70 11.92 -40.78
N ASN A 75 -37.02 12.15 -40.65
CA ASN A 75 -38.01 11.09 -40.70
C ASN A 75 -37.93 10.27 -41.99
N LYS A 76 -37.84 10.92 -43.17
CA LYS A 76 -37.71 10.21 -44.45
C LYS A 76 -36.39 9.45 -44.57
N ALA A 77 -35.30 10.05 -44.13
CA ALA A 77 -33.98 9.41 -44.16
C ALA A 77 -33.94 8.15 -43.28
N ILE A 78 -34.46 8.26 -42.05
CA ILE A 78 -34.58 7.11 -41.12
C ILE A 78 -35.53 6.07 -41.71
N ALA A 79 -36.72 6.45 -42.17
CA ALA A 79 -37.69 5.52 -42.75
C ALA A 79 -37.10 4.71 -43.91
N LYS A 80 -36.32 5.36 -44.80
CA LYS A 80 -35.59 4.71 -45.89
C LYS A 80 -34.57 3.69 -45.37
N GLN A 81 -33.78 4.05 -44.37
CA GLN A 81 -32.77 3.14 -43.78
C GLN A 81 -33.41 1.94 -43.05
N LEU A 82 -34.60 2.13 -42.49
CA LEU A 82 -35.33 1.08 -41.77
C LEU A 82 -36.23 0.23 -42.67
N GLY A 83 -36.36 0.56 -43.96
CA GLY A 83 -37.26 -0.12 -44.89
C GLY A 83 -38.75 0.06 -44.52
N MET A 84 -39.10 1.18 -43.89
CA MET A 84 -40.44 1.44 -43.36
C MET A 84 -41.11 2.62 -44.06
N SER A 85 -42.44 2.72 -43.96
CA SER A 85 -43.17 3.90 -44.40
C SER A 85 -42.84 5.12 -43.52
N SER A 86 -42.66 6.29 -44.13
CA SER A 86 -42.43 7.56 -43.39
C SER A 86 -43.60 7.97 -42.47
N HIS A 87 -44.78 7.38 -42.68
CA HIS A 87 -45.98 7.60 -41.88
C HIS A 87 -46.20 6.54 -40.77
N GLU A 88 -45.27 5.60 -40.63
CA GLU A 88 -45.34 4.53 -39.64
C GLU A 88 -45.41 5.05 -38.20
N ASN A 89 -46.30 4.48 -37.40
CA ASN A 89 -46.55 4.93 -36.02
C ASN A 89 -46.66 3.79 -35.00
N ALA A 90 -46.56 2.53 -35.40
CA ALA A 90 -46.61 1.42 -34.46
C ALA A 90 -45.22 1.05 -33.94
N THR A 91 -44.22 1.04 -34.83
CA THR A 91 -42.90 0.51 -34.47
C THR A 91 -42.10 1.44 -33.57
N PRO A 92 -41.70 0.98 -32.37
CA PRO A 92 -40.85 1.75 -31.48
C PRO A 92 -39.40 1.76 -32.00
N ILE A 93 -38.87 2.96 -32.11
CA ILE A 93 -37.52 3.26 -32.55
C ILE A 93 -36.77 3.88 -31.36
N ARG A 94 -35.63 3.29 -31.00
CA ARG A 94 -34.76 3.87 -29.97
C ARG A 94 -33.80 4.85 -30.62
N ILE A 95 -33.81 6.10 -30.17
CA ILE A 95 -32.89 7.14 -30.61
C ILE A 95 -31.87 7.37 -29.51
N LEU A 96 -30.60 7.14 -29.84
CA LEU A 96 -29.45 7.55 -29.04
C LEU A 96 -29.14 8.99 -29.41
N HIS A 97 -29.43 9.93 -28.52
CA HIS A 97 -29.22 11.34 -28.79
C HIS A 97 -27.74 11.68 -28.92
N ASN A 98 -27.44 12.62 -29.81
CA ASN A 98 -26.13 13.22 -29.86
C ASN A 98 -25.89 14.04 -28.59
N SER A 99 -24.98 13.58 -27.72
CA SER A 99 -24.66 14.25 -26.46
C SER A 99 -24.02 15.62 -26.66
N ALA A 100 -23.46 15.91 -27.83
CA ALA A 100 -22.93 17.23 -28.19
C ALA A 100 -24.01 18.20 -28.69
N GLY A 101 -25.27 17.77 -28.82
CA GLY A 101 -26.34 18.58 -29.44
C GLY A 101 -26.65 19.91 -28.71
N HIS A 102 -26.33 20.00 -27.42
CA HIS A 102 -26.56 21.21 -26.60
C HIS A 102 -25.36 22.18 -26.59
N LEU A 103 -24.20 21.77 -27.10
CA LEU A 103 -23.00 22.58 -27.12
C LEU A 103 -23.10 23.68 -28.18
N MET A 104 -22.37 24.77 -28.01
CA MET A 104 -22.24 25.81 -29.02
C MET A 104 -21.54 25.27 -30.27
N GLY A 105 -21.90 25.77 -31.46
CA GLY A 105 -21.26 25.38 -32.73
C GLY A 105 -22.22 25.12 -33.90
N PRO A 106 -21.72 24.51 -34.99
CA PRO A 106 -22.51 24.21 -36.18
C PRO A 106 -23.62 23.18 -35.90
N ALA A 107 -24.63 23.13 -36.78
CA ALA A 107 -25.74 22.19 -36.65
C ALA A 107 -25.23 20.74 -36.62
N ARG A 108 -25.57 20.01 -35.54
CA ARG A 108 -25.17 18.62 -35.33
C ARG A 108 -26.33 17.67 -35.63
N CYS A 109 -25.99 16.43 -35.99
CA CYS A 109 -27.01 15.40 -36.24
C CYS A 109 -27.76 15.03 -34.95
N LEU A 110 -28.98 14.50 -35.11
CA LEU A 110 -29.85 14.10 -34.00
C LEU A 110 -29.22 13.02 -33.09
N GLY A 111 -28.31 12.20 -33.64
CA GLY A 111 -27.75 11.03 -32.97
C GLY A 111 -27.84 9.75 -33.83
N GLY A 112 -27.88 8.60 -33.17
CA GLY A 112 -28.00 7.28 -33.79
C GLY A 112 -29.39 6.67 -33.60
N THR A 113 -29.90 5.98 -34.61
CA THR A 113 -31.21 5.30 -34.54
C THR A 113 -31.04 3.79 -34.48
N VAL A 114 -31.69 3.12 -33.53
CA VAL A 114 -31.62 1.67 -33.30
C VAL A 114 -33.02 1.07 -33.33
N VAL A 115 -33.27 0.11 -34.22
CA VAL A 115 -34.54 -0.60 -34.32
C VAL A 115 -34.54 -1.82 -33.42
N GLY A 116 -35.52 -1.89 -32.51
CA GLY A 116 -35.65 -2.99 -31.54
C GLY A 116 -36.37 -4.24 -32.05
N TYR A 117 -36.93 -4.23 -33.26
CA TYR A 117 -37.89 -5.24 -33.72
C TYR A 117 -37.26 -6.59 -34.15
N LEU A 118 -35.92 -6.68 -34.27
CA LEU A 118 -35.21 -7.93 -34.59
C LEU A 118 -34.23 -8.32 -33.48
N GLY A 119 -34.75 -8.65 -32.29
CA GLY A 119 -33.96 -9.35 -31.27
C GLY A 119 -32.84 -8.54 -30.58
N VAL A 120 -32.80 -7.21 -30.74
CA VAL A 120 -31.73 -6.38 -30.15
C VAL A 120 -31.97 -6.15 -28.66
N ARG A 121 -31.53 -7.09 -27.82
CA ARG A 121 -31.38 -6.90 -26.38
C ARG A 121 -30.17 -6.01 -26.11
N VAL A 122 -30.40 -4.88 -25.45
CA VAL A 122 -29.31 -4.00 -25.00
C VAL A 122 -28.92 -4.46 -23.61
N PHE A 123 -27.77 -5.11 -23.52
CA PHE A 123 -27.12 -5.40 -22.24
C PHE A 123 -26.26 -4.20 -21.86
N VAL A 124 -26.53 -3.60 -20.70
CA VAL A 124 -25.64 -2.61 -20.10
C VAL A 124 -24.86 -3.33 -19.00
N PRO A 125 -23.72 -3.97 -19.30
CA PRO A 125 -22.94 -4.62 -18.28
C PRO A 125 -22.48 -3.56 -17.28
N LYS A 126 -22.94 -3.68 -16.04
CA LYS A 126 -22.45 -2.89 -14.92
C LYS A 126 -21.56 -3.81 -14.08
N PRO A 127 -20.25 -3.56 -13.99
CA PRO A 127 -19.37 -4.32 -13.13
C PRO A 127 -19.92 -4.38 -11.70
N ALA A 128 -19.81 -5.54 -11.05
CA ALA A 128 -20.25 -5.72 -9.66
C ALA A 128 -19.61 -4.69 -8.72
N ALA A 129 -18.34 -4.32 -8.99
CA ALA A 129 -17.60 -3.29 -8.25
C ALA A 129 -18.17 -1.87 -8.33
N ILE A 130 -19.01 -1.57 -9.33
CA ILE A 130 -19.74 -0.30 -9.42
C ILE A 130 -21.13 -0.45 -8.83
N MET A 131 -21.78 -1.61 -9.03
CA MET A 131 -23.11 -1.87 -8.48
C MET A 131 -23.14 -1.88 -6.96
N ILE A 132 -22.06 -2.27 -6.30
CA ILE A 132 -21.97 -2.28 -4.84
C ILE A 132 -22.19 -0.90 -4.21
N ASP A 133 -21.83 0.19 -4.91
CA ASP A 133 -22.05 1.56 -4.43
C ASP A 133 -23.54 1.88 -4.27
N THR A 134 -24.43 1.21 -5.03
CA THR A 134 -25.88 1.40 -4.91
C THR A 134 -26.49 0.80 -3.63
N VAL A 135 -25.77 -0.12 -2.97
CA VAL A 135 -26.22 -0.81 -1.75
C VAL A 135 -25.50 -0.27 -0.51
N GLY A 136 -24.47 0.57 -0.67
CA GLY A 136 -23.68 1.15 0.42
C GLY A 136 -22.16 1.04 0.26
N GLY A 137 -21.68 0.53 -0.88
CA GLY A 137 -20.26 0.52 -1.26
C GLY A 137 -19.40 -0.38 -0.36
N CYS A 138 -18.18 0.06 -0.09
CA CYS A 138 -17.21 -0.68 0.75
C CYS A 138 -17.71 -0.94 2.18
N SER A 139 -18.60 -0.10 2.71
CA SER A 139 -19.12 -0.25 4.08
C SER A 139 -19.92 -1.55 4.26
N VAL A 140 -20.67 -1.96 3.23
CA VAL A 140 -21.42 -3.22 3.24
C VAL A 140 -20.47 -4.41 3.26
N LEU A 141 -19.40 -4.36 2.46
CA LEU A 141 -18.38 -5.41 2.41
C LEU A 141 -17.61 -5.54 3.75
N LEU A 142 -17.27 -4.41 4.37
CA LEU A 142 -16.72 -4.40 5.74
C LEU A 142 -17.71 -4.97 6.75
N GLY A 143 -19.01 -4.70 6.59
CA GLY A 143 -20.08 -5.32 7.38
C GLY A 143 -20.16 -6.84 7.20
N LEU A 144 -20.05 -7.36 5.98
CA LEU A 144 -19.99 -8.80 5.70
C LEU A 144 -18.78 -9.44 6.36
N ILE A 145 -17.61 -8.81 6.27
CA ILE A 145 -16.39 -9.25 6.94
C ILE A 145 -16.59 -9.28 8.46
N ALA A 146 -17.24 -8.26 9.03
CA ALA A 146 -17.54 -8.21 10.46
C ALA A 146 -18.49 -9.34 10.92
N MET A 147 -19.44 -9.73 10.08
CA MET A 147 -20.43 -10.79 10.35
C MET A 147 -19.88 -12.20 10.15
N ALA A 148 -18.75 -12.37 9.43
CA ALA A 148 -18.19 -13.69 9.13
C ALA A 148 -17.86 -14.50 10.41
N GLN A 149 -18.34 -15.74 10.49
CA GLN A 149 -18.15 -16.62 11.66
C GLN A 149 -17.18 -17.77 11.39
N ASP A 150 -16.87 -18.04 10.12
CA ASP A 150 -15.97 -19.08 9.67
C ASP A 150 -14.93 -18.54 8.68
N VAL A 151 -13.94 -19.38 8.38
CA VAL A 151 -12.81 -19.06 7.50
C VAL A 151 -13.28 -18.76 6.07
N GLU A 152 -14.27 -19.50 5.57
CA GLU A 152 -14.78 -19.39 4.19
C GLU A 152 -15.52 -18.06 3.97
N CYS A 153 -16.41 -17.70 4.89
CA CYS A 153 -17.14 -16.44 4.88
C CYS A 153 -16.19 -15.25 5.03
N LEU A 154 -15.17 -15.37 5.89
CA LEU A 154 -14.16 -14.32 6.05
C LEU A 154 -13.35 -14.15 4.76
N TYR A 155 -12.88 -15.25 4.18
CA TYR A 155 -12.16 -15.25 2.92
C TYR A 155 -12.99 -14.66 1.78
N ALA A 156 -14.26 -15.07 1.64
CA ALA A 156 -15.16 -14.56 0.60
C ALA A 156 -15.42 -13.05 0.76
N GLY A 157 -15.66 -12.59 1.99
CA GLY A 157 -15.86 -11.17 2.30
C GLY A 157 -14.62 -10.32 1.98
N VAL A 158 -13.45 -10.77 2.42
CA VAL A 158 -12.17 -10.10 2.11
C VAL A 158 -11.92 -10.11 0.61
N LYS A 159 -12.09 -11.24 -0.08
CA LYS A 159 -11.91 -11.36 -1.54
C LYS A 159 -12.82 -10.42 -2.32
N ALA A 160 -14.09 -10.31 -1.92
CA ALA A 160 -15.03 -9.38 -2.52
C ALA A 160 -14.57 -7.93 -2.32
N LEU A 161 -14.16 -7.55 -1.10
CA LEU A 161 -13.60 -6.22 -0.83
C LEU A 161 -12.37 -5.93 -1.68
N VAL A 162 -11.42 -6.87 -1.77
CA VAL A 162 -10.21 -6.73 -2.59
C VAL A 162 -10.56 -6.55 -4.06
N CYS A 163 -11.49 -7.36 -4.58
CA CYS A 163 -11.94 -7.24 -5.97
C CYS A 163 -12.53 -5.86 -6.26
N VAL A 164 -13.42 -5.35 -5.39
CA VAL A 164 -14.05 -4.03 -5.56
C VAL A 164 -13.01 -2.91 -5.46
N VAL A 165 -12.17 -2.90 -4.42
CA VAL A 165 -11.21 -1.82 -4.18
C VAL A 165 -10.15 -1.76 -5.29
N ARG A 166 -9.67 -2.91 -5.77
CA ARG A 166 -8.66 -2.94 -6.85
C ARG A 166 -9.21 -2.58 -8.22
N SER A 167 -10.49 -2.86 -8.49
CA SER A 167 -11.11 -2.60 -9.79
C SER A 167 -11.75 -1.21 -9.90
N ASN A 168 -11.95 -0.52 -8.77
CA ASN A 168 -12.63 0.78 -8.73
C ASN A 168 -11.85 1.81 -7.89
N LYS A 169 -11.25 2.80 -8.56
CA LYS A 169 -10.52 3.90 -7.90
C LYS A 169 -11.41 4.72 -6.95
N ALA A 170 -12.70 4.86 -7.23
CA ALA A 170 -13.61 5.56 -6.32
C ALA A 170 -13.81 4.77 -5.02
N ALA A 171 -13.87 3.44 -5.09
CA ALA A 171 -13.93 2.57 -3.92
C ALA A 171 -12.62 2.62 -3.09
N GLN A 172 -11.46 2.69 -3.76
CA GLN A 172 -10.18 2.91 -3.10
C GLN A 172 -10.15 4.25 -2.37
N ALA A 173 -10.53 5.34 -3.04
CA ALA A 173 -10.62 6.67 -2.46
C ALA A 173 -11.60 6.72 -1.26
N GLU A 174 -12.69 5.97 -1.31
CA GLU A 174 -13.64 5.87 -0.20
C GLU A 174 -13.07 5.11 1.00
N MET A 175 -12.30 4.05 0.76
CA MET A 175 -11.56 3.33 1.81
C MET A 175 -10.54 4.23 2.50
N ASP A 176 -9.80 5.06 1.74
CA ASP A 176 -8.89 6.05 2.32
C ASP A 176 -9.67 7.08 3.16
N ARG A 177 -10.76 7.63 2.61
CA ARG A 177 -11.56 8.69 3.26
C ARG A 177 -12.14 8.26 4.59
N ARG A 178 -12.66 7.03 4.66
CA ARG A 178 -13.35 6.50 5.84
C ARG A 178 -12.44 5.71 6.76
N LYS A 179 -11.12 5.70 6.53
CA LYS A 179 -10.18 4.83 7.27
C LYS A 179 -10.63 3.36 7.24
N GLY A 180 -11.12 2.93 6.07
CA GLY A 180 -11.65 1.60 5.83
C GLY A 180 -10.58 0.51 5.99
N TYR A 181 -9.32 0.80 5.65
CA TYR A 181 -8.22 -0.14 5.87
C TYR A 181 -7.93 -0.37 7.36
N GLN A 182 -7.97 0.68 8.19
CA GLN A 182 -7.88 0.54 9.65
C GLN A 182 -9.04 -0.27 10.22
N THR A 183 -10.25 -0.01 9.71
CA THR A 183 -11.43 -0.80 10.10
C THR A 183 -11.25 -2.26 9.74
N LEU A 184 -10.76 -2.55 8.53
CA LEU A 184 -10.44 -3.92 8.10
C LEU A 184 -9.38 -4.55 9.01
N ALA A 185 -8.30 -3.85 9.33
CA ALA A 185 -7.25 -4.33 10.23
C ALA A 185 -7.82 -4.71 11.60
N MET A 186 -8.67 -3.85 12.18
CA MET A 186 -9.35 -4.13 13.44
C MET A 186 -10.26 -5.37 13.36
N LEU A 187 -11.03 -5.52 12.28
CA LEU A 187 -11.87 -6.70 12.06
C LEU A 187 -11.04 -7.99 11.94
N LEU A 188 -9.94 -7.96 11.19
CA LEU A 188 -9.02 -9.09 11.06
C LEU A 188 -8.38 -9.44 12.40
N LYS A 189 -7.96 -8.44 13.20
CA LYS A 189 -7.41 -8.64 14.55
C LYS A 189 -8.41 -9.32 15.48
N ARG A 190 -9.69 -8.90 15.44
CA ARG A 190 -10.77 -9.54 16.24
C ARG A 190 -11.10 -10.95 15.78
N LYS A 191 -10.83 -11.28 14.51
CA LYS A 191 -11.10 -12.58 13.89
C LYS A 191 -9.81 -13.36 13.60
N LYS A 192 -8.76 -13.11 14.38
CA LYS A 192 -7.41 -13.66 14.18
C LYS A 192 -7.37 -15.18 14.02
N GLN A 193 -8.25 -15.90 14.72
CA GLN A 193 -8.34 -17.37 14.64
C GLN A 193 -8.87 -17.89 13.30
N LEU A 194 -9.53 -17.04 12.51
CA LEU A 194 -10.05 -17.38 11.18
C LEU A 194 -9.07 -17.01 10.05
N LEU A 195 -7.94 -16.38 10.37
CA LEU A 195 -6.94 -15.97 9.38
C LEU A 195 -6.18 -17.18 8.84
N ASN A 196 -5.86 -17.16 7.56
CA ASN A 196 -5.02 -18.16 6.91
C ASN A 196 -4.13 -17.50 5.84
N SER A 197 -3.29 -18.31 5.19
CA SER A 197 -2.35 -17.82 4.17
C SER A 197 -3.08 -17.18 2.98
N HIS A 198 -4.26 -17.69 2.61
CA HIS A 198 -5.04 -17.18 1.50
C HIS A 198 -5.56 -15.77 1.77
N ILE A 199 -6.03 -15.49 3.00
CA ILE A 199 -6.43 -14.15 3.43
C ILE A 199 -5.23 -13.21 3.43
N LEU A 200 -4.07 -13.64 3.95
CA LEU A 200 -2.85 -12.83 3.91
C LEU A 200 -2.46 -12.45 2.46
N HIS A 201 -2.50 -13.40 1.52
CA HIS A 201 -2.26 -13.13 0.10
C HIS A 201 -3.28 -12.17 -0.52
N LEU A 202 -4.55 -12.22 -0.11
CA LEU A 202 -5.54 -11.23 -0.53
C LEU A 202 -5.16 -9.83 -0.03
N ILE A 203 -4.66 -9.70 1.19
CA ILE A 203 -4.17 -8.42 1.73
C ILE A 203 -2.96 -7.93 0.94
N PHE A 204 -1.99 -8.79 0.60
CA PHE A 204 -0.89 -8.41 -0.29
C PHE A 204 -1.40 -7.93 -1.66
N GLY A 205 -2.41 -8.62 -2.21
CA GLY A 205 -3.07 -8.22 -3.44
C GLY A 205 -3.77 -6.87 -3.32
N LEU A 206 -4.45 -6.59 -2.21
CA LEU A 206 -5.15 -5.32 -1.93
C LEU A 206 -4.18 -4.14 -1.86
N VAL A 207 -3.06 -4.34 -1.18
CA VAL A 207 -1.99 -3.35 -1.08
C VAL A 207 -1.28 -3.19 -2.42
N GLY A 208 -1.28 -4.25 -3.25
CA GLY A 208 -0.71 -4.26 -4.59
C GLY A 208 0.76 -4.65 -4.64
N THR A 209 1.31 -5.23 -3.57
CA THR A 209 2.70 -5.70 -3.51
C THR A 209 2.92 -7.05 -4.17
N VAL A 210 1.83 -7.78 -4.44
CA VAL A 210 1.83 -9.05 -5.17
C VAL A 210 0.77 -8.94 -6.26
N ASP A 211 1.18 -8.48 -7.43
CA ASP A 211 0.30 -8.33 -8.59
C ASP A 211 0.88 -9.04 -9.81
N SER A 212 0.24 -10.12 -10.27
CA SER A 212 0.69 -10.89 -11.43
C SER A 212 0.68 -10.10 -12.74
N GLN A 213 0.01 -8.94 -12.78
CA GLN A 213 -0.12 -8.09 -13.98
C GLN A 213 0.87 -6.92 -14.03
N LYS A 214 1.55 -6.62 -12.91
CA LYS A 214 2.52 -5.53 -12.83
C LYS A 214 3.85 -6.09 -12.35
N GLU A 215 4.88 -5.96 -13.18
CA GLU A 215 6.26 -6.31 -12.83
C GLU A 215 6.87 -5.37 -11.77
N THR A 216 6.09 -4.45 -11.19
CA THR A 216 6.58 -3.44 -10.27
C THR A 216 6.48 -3.92 -8.83
N SER A 217 7.61 -4.34 -8.25
CA SER A 217 7.76 -4.69 -6.83
C SER A 217 7.78 -3.48 -5.88
N SER A 218 7.21 -2.34 -6.29
CA SER A 218 7.09 -1.13 -5.47
C SER A 218 5.81 -1.17 -4.63
N ILE A 219 5.78 -0.46 -3.49
CA ILE A 219 4.60 -0.35 -2.63
C ILE A 219 3.64 0.71 -3.25
N PRO A 220 2.49 0.33 -3.84
CA PRO A 220 1.69 1.28 -4.60
C PRO A 220 0.59 1.95 -3.77
N ASN A 221 0.00 1.24 -2.79
CA ASN A 221 -1.04 1.77 -1.91
C ASN A 221 -0.51 1.98 -0.48
N LEU A 222 -0.01 3.20 -0.23
CA LEU A 222 0.64 3.54 1.04
C LEU A 222 -0.29 3.41 2.25
N THR A 223 -1.54 3.88 2.15
CA THR A 223 -2.51 3.82 3.24
C THR A 223 -2.82 2.37 3.63
N ALA A 224 -3.10 1.52 2.63
CA ALA A 224 -3.36 0.11 2.88
C ALA A 224 -2.13 -0.61 3.45
N PHE A 225 -0.93 -0.29 2.93
CA PHE A 225 0.32 -0.86 3.46
C PHE A 225 0.52 -0.47 4.93
N GLN A 226 0.35 0.81 5.27
CA GLN A 226 0.46 1.31 6.63
C GLN A 226 -0.55 0.62 7.59
N ASP A 227 -1.82 0.57 7.19
CA ASP A 227 -2.90 0.16 8.09
C ASP A 227 -3.06 -1.36 8.19
N LEU A 228 -2.65 -2.13 7.18
CA LEU A 228 -2.84 -3.60 7.15
C LEU A 228 -1.53 -4.39 7.28
N ILE A 229 -0.45 -3.93 6.66
CA ILE A 229 0.84 -4.65 6.63
C ILE A 229 1.71 -4.21 7.82
N CYS A 230 1.80 -2.91 8.08
CA CYS A 230 2.57 -2.41 9.22
C CYS A 230 1.82 -2.56 10.56
N GLU A 231 0.58 -3.03 10.59
CA GLU A 231 -0.13 -3.38 11.83
C GLU A 231 0.18 -4.82 12.23
N LEU A 232 1.42 -5.04 12.68
CA LEU A 232 1.99 -6.39 12.88
C LEU A 232 1.24 -7.21 13.94
N GLU A 233 0.60 -6.56 14.92
CA GLU A 233 -0.18 -7.22 15.97
C GLU A 233 -1.39 -8.01 15.44
N VAL A 234 -1.92 -7.64 14.26
CA VAL A 234 -3.00 -8.39 13.60
C VAL A 234 -2.54 -9.82 13.28
N TRP A 235 -1.28 -9.95 12.88
CA TRP A 235 -0.70 -11.17 12.33
C TRP A 235 0.10 -11.96 13.37
N LEU A 236 0.66 -11.27 14.36
CA LEU A 236 1.37 -11.87 15.48
C LEU A 236 0.47 -12.86 16.21
N GLY A 237 0.84 -14.14 16.27
CA GLY A 237 0.08 -15.21 16.91
C GLY A 237 -1.14 -15.72 16.13
N ALA A 238 -1.32 -15.31 14.88
CA ALA A 238 -2.32 -15.89 13.99
C ALA A 238 -1.90 -17.33 13.61
N PRO A 239 -2.85 -18.24 13.34
CA PRO A 239 -2.54 -19.65 13.09
C PRO A 239 -1.75 -19.83 11.78
N GLY A 240 -0.98 -20.92 11.67
CA GLY A 240 -0.23 -21.23 10.44
C GLY A 240 1.01 -20.36 10.21
N GLY A 241 1.50 -19.64 11.22
CA GLY A 241 2.75 -18.89 11.14
C GLY A 241 2.69 -17.67 10.22
N LEU A 242 1.52 -17.04 10.05
CA LEU A 242 1.33 -15.92 9.11
C LEU A 242 2.27 -14.74 9.34
N ILE A 243 2.63 -14.46 10.60
CA ILE A 243 3.61 -13.42 10.91
C ILE A 243 4.97 -13.69 10.25
N LYS A 244 5.39 -14.96 10.12
CA LYS A 244 6.62 -15.32 9.42
C LYS A 244 6.51 -14.99 7.94
N SER A 245 5.44 -15.42 7.28
CA SER A 245 5.19 -15.14 5.87
C SER A 245 5.08 -13.64 5.58
N LEU A 246 4.49 -12.86 6.50
CA LEU A 246 4.46 -11.40 6.42
C LEU A 246 5.85 -10.79 6.49
N LEU A 247 6.67 -11.23 7.45
CA LEU A 247 8.03 -10.74 7.63
C LEU A 247 8.95 -11.14 6.46
N GLU A 248 8.77 -12.34 5.91
CA GLU A 248 9.48 -12.81 4.71
C GLU A 248 9.13 -11.94 3.50
N HIS A 249 7.85 -11.63 3.30
CA HIS A 249 7.40 -10.71 2.23
C HIS A 249 7.96 -9.29 2.42
N LEU A 250 7.96 -8.76 3.64
CA LEU A 250 8.58 -7.46 3.94
C LEU A 250 10.09 -7.46 3.67
N LEU A 251 10.77 -8.56 4.00
CA LEU A 251 12.20 -8.72 3.72
C LEU A 251 12.48 -8.80 2.22
N GLU A 252 11.65 -9.52 1.45
CA GLU A 252 11.73 -9.56 0.00
C GLU A 252 11.61 -8.15 -0.59
N LEU A 253 10.57 -7.40 -0.22
CA LEU A 253 10.40 -6.00 -0.64
C LEU A 253 11.56 -5.08 -0.24
N ALA A 254 12.17 -5.33 0.92
CA ALA A 254 13.30 -4.56 1.45
C ALA A 254 14.65 -4.91 0.78
N THR A 255 14.76 -6.09 0.17
CA THR A 255 15.98 -6.57 -0.48
C THR A 255 15.91 -6.54 -2.01
N GLU A 256 14.70 -6.45 -2.58
CA GLU A 256 14.41 -6.38 -4.01
C GLU A 256 15.12 -5.21 -4.69
N THR A 257 16.04 -5.52 -5.61
CA THR A 257 17.00 -4.57 -6.16
C THR A 257 16.36 -3.44 -6.97
N ALA A 258 15.29 -3.72 -7.72
CA ALA A 258 14.69 -2.75 -8.64
C ALA A 258 14.08 -1.53 -7.92
N HIS A 259 13.50 -1.75 -6.74
CA HIS A 259 12.78 -0.72 -5.98
C HIS A 259 13.24 -0.57 -4.52
N ARG A 260 14.35 -1.21 -4.16
CA ARG A 260 14.91 -1.24 -2.79
C ARG A 260 14.88 0.10 -2.08
N THR A 261 15.46 1.13 -2.70
CA THR A 261 15.62 2.45 -2.07
C THR A 261 14.29 3.08 -1.74
N HIS A 262 13.30 2.94 -2.63
CA HIS A 262 11.95 3.47 -2.43
C HIS A 262 11.20 2.68 -1.35
N ASN A 263 11.24 1.35 -1.40
CA ASN A 263 10.56 0.49 -0.42
C ASN A 263 11.15 0.67 0.98
N LEU A 264 12.48 0.66 1.12
CA LEU A 264 13.16 0.92 2.40
C LEU A 264 12.84 2.30 2.96
N ARG A 265 12.80 3.34 2.11
CA ARG A 265 12.39 4.69 2.53
C ARG A 265 10.96 4.67 3.08
N THR A 266 10.04 4.08 2.33
CA THR A 266 8.62 3.99 2.69
C THR A 266 8.41 3.25 4.02
N MET A 267 9.00 2.05 4.17
CA MET A 267 8.90 1.27 5.41
C MET A 267 9.48 2.01 6.62
N ARG A 268 10.58 2.73 6.41
CA ARG A 268 11.19 3.60 7.42
C ARG A 268 10.25 4.76 7.78
N GLU A 269 9.71 5.50 6.82
CA GLU A 269 8.75 6.59 7.07
C GLU A 269 7.53 6.11 7.88
N LEU A 270 7.08 4.88 7.64
CA LEU A 270 6.00 4.22 8.38
C LEU A 270 6.41 3.61 9.74
N GLN A 271 7.62 3.94 10.21
CA GLN A 271 8.16 3.55 11.53
C GLN A 271 8.23 2.02 11.72
N LEU A 272 8.57 1.27 10.66
CA LEU A 272 8.59 -0.20 10.75
C LEU A 272 9.64 -0.72 11.75
N VAL A 273 10.77 -0.02 11.93
CA VAL A 273 11.82 -0.41 12.90
C VAL A 273 11.26 -0.49 14.33
N SER A 274 10.60 0.56 14.81
CA SER A 274 10.04 0.59 16.17
C SER A 274 8.94 -0.46 16.35
N LYS A 275 8.10 -0.65 15.32
CA LYS A 275 7.05 -1.68 15.33
C LYS A 275 7.60 -3.11 15.38
N LEU A 276 8.69 -3.39 14.68
CA LEU A 276 9.37 -4.69 14.74
C LEU A 276 9.99 -4.93 16.12
N LEU A 277 10.64 -3.92 16.69
CA LEU A 277 11.22 -3.99 18.04
C LEU A 277 10.15 -4.17 19.12
N TYR A 278 8.95 -3.63 18.92
CA TYR A 278 7.84 -3.81 19.84
C TYR A 278 7.37 -5.27 19.91
N ILE A 279 7.21 -5.95 18.76
CA ILE A 279 6.71 -7.34 18.73
C ILE A 279 7.79 -8.42 18.95
N ILE A 280 9.08 -8.06 18.94
CA ILE A 280 10.18 -9.03 18.83
C ILE A 280 10.24 -10.04 19.98
N ASN A 281 9.85 -9.64 21.19
CA ASN A 281 9.83 -10.50 22.38
C ASN A 281 8.63 -11.47 22.37
N ASP A 282 7.56 -11.12 21.66
CA ASP A 282 6.38 -11.96 21.48
C ASP A 282 6.55 -13.01 20.37
N VAL A 283 7.53 -12.82 19.49
CA VAL A 283 7.91 -13.83 18.48
C VAL A 283 8.70 -14.94 19.17
N LYS A 284 8.03 -16.05 19.49
CA LYS A 284 8.65 -17.20 20.17
C LYS A 284 9.43 -18.13 19.23
N VAL A 285 8.94 -18.32 18.00
CA VAL A 285 9.59 -19.19 17.01
C VAL A 285 10.92 -18.58 16.55
N VAL A 286 12.03 -19.30 16.77
CA VAL A 286 13.40 -18.85 16.50
C VAL A 286 13.60 -18.49 15.03
N SER A 287 13.11 -19.33 14.11
CA SER A 287 13.22 -19.06 12.67
C SER A 287 12.50 -17.78 12.25
N THR A 288 11.36 -17.47 12.87
CA THR A 288 10.61 -16.23 12.62
C THR A 288 11.35 -15.02 13.18
N LYS A 289 11.90 -15.14 14.40
CA LYS A 289 12.72 -14.10 15.02
C LYS A 289 13.97 -13.79 14.17
N ASN A 290 14.57 -14.80 13.53
CA ASN A 290 15.69 -14.59 12.62
C ASN A 290 15.30 -13.77 11.38
N VAL A 291 14.15 -14.05 10.75
CA VAL A 291 13.65 -13.24 9.62
C VAL A 291 13.40 -11.79 10.06
N LEU A 292 12.79 -11.59 11.24
CA LEU A 292 12.57 -10.26 11.81
C LEU A 292 13.89 -9.48 11.97
N ILE A 293 14.92 -10.13 12.51
CA ILE A 293 16.25 -9.51 12.71
C ILE A 293 16.94 -9.21 11.38
N GLN A 294 16.79 -10.07 10.36
CA GLN A 294 17.27 -9.79 9.01
C GLN A 294 16.57 -8.58 8.39
N LEU A 295 15.26 -8.45 8.59
CA LEU A 295 14.49 -7.28 8.15
C LEU A 295 14.95 -6.00 8.87
N LEU A 296 15.19 -6.06 10.19
CA LEU A 296 15.80 -4.94 10.94
C LEU A 296 17.15 -4.55 10.35
N ALA A 297 18.01 -5.52 10.04
CA ALA A 297 19.31 -5.27 9.40
C ALA A 297 19.16 -4.59 8.03
N ALA A 298 18.20 -5.03 7.21
CA ALA A 298 17.93 -4.40 5.91
C ALA A 298 17.42 -2.95 6.06
N LEU A 299 16.53 -2.68 7.02
CA LEU A 299 15.99 -1.35 7.28
C LEU A 299 17.06 -0.37 7.80
N LEU A 300 17.96 -0.85 8.66
CA LEU A 300 19.08 -0.07 9.20
C LEU A 300 20.27 0.03 8.23
N GLY A 301 20.31 -0.81 7.20
CA GLY A 301 21.39 -0.91 6.24
C GLY A 301 21.67 0.39 5.46
N GLY A 302 22.93 0.55 5.04
CA GLY A 302 23.43 1.77 4.43
C GLY A 302 23.83 2.79 5.50
N GLN A 303 23.01 3.84 5.65
CA GLN A 303 23.14 4.82 6.74
C GLN A 303 21.83 4.81 7.54
N PRO A 304 21.83 4.34 8.80
CA PRO A 304 20.61 4.27 9.60
C PRO A 304 20.11 5.68 9.92
N ARG A 305 18.79 5.86 10.00
CA ARG A 305 18.23 7.13 10.49
C ARG A 305 18.53 7.25 11.99
N PRO A 306 18.83 8.46 12.50
CA PRO A 306 19.10 8.66 13.92
C PRO A 306 17.98 8.13 14.83
N SER A 307 16.71 8.29 14.43
CA SER A 307 15.55 7.80 15.18
C SER A 307 15.50 6.27 15.25
N ASP A 308 15.82 5.59 14.14
CA ASP A 308 15.81 4.12 14.08
C ASP A 308 16.95 3.53 14.90
N LEU A 309 18.13 4.16 14.82
CA LEU A 309 19.29 3.79 15.59
C LEU A 309 19.06 4.00 17.09
N LEU A 310 18.47 5.13 17.47
CA LEU A 310 18.09 5.42 18.85
C LEU A 310 17.11 4.37 19.40
N CYS A 311 16.07 4.04 18.63
CA CYS A 311 15.08 3.04 19.01
C CYS A 311 15.71 1.66 19.24
N LEU A 312 16.62 1.23 18.36
CA LEU A 312 17.39 -0.01 18.55
C LEU A 312 18.28 0.07 19.79
N GLY A 313 19.00 1.16 19.99
CA GLY A 313 19.89 1.33 21.14
C GLY A 313 19.15 1.31 22.47
N GLN A 314 18.01 1.99 22.56
CA GLN A 314 17.14 1.98 23.74
C GLN A 314 16.54 0.60 23.98
N PHE A 315 16.08 -0.08 22.93
CA PHE A 315 15.63 -1.47 23.03
C PHE A 315 16.73 -2.39 23.57
N MET A 316 17.96 -2.27 23.07
CA MET A 316 19.08 -3.07 23.57
C MET A 316 19.39 -2.75 25.03
N ALA A 317 19.34 -1.48 25.44
CA ALA A 317 19.54 -1.09 26.83
C ALA A 317 18.44 -1.66 27.75
N TYR A 318 17.19 -1.72 27.28
CA TYR A 318 16.09 -2.37 28.00
C TYR A 318 16.34 -3.86 28.25
N THR A 319 17.14 -4.54 27.42
CA THR A 319 17.50 -5.96 27.61
C THR A 319 18.68 -6.19 28.58
N LEU A 320 19.18 -5.16 29.26
CA LEU A 320 20.23 -5.31 30.28
C LEU A 320 19.66 -5.85 31.59
N PRO A 321 20.46 -6.60 32.37
CA PRO A 321 20.04 -7.05 33.68
C PRO A 321 19.92 -5.86 34.64
N LEU A 322 18.94 -5.91 35.53
CA LEU A 322 18.84 -4.93 36.62
C LEU A 322 20.07 -5.02 37.54
N PRO A 323 20.42 -3.98 38.32
CA PRO A 323 21.56 -4.01 39.24
C PRO A 323 21.52 -5.15 40.26
N SER A 324 20.32 -5.65 40.59
CA SER A 324 20.11 -6.79 41.49
C SER A 324 20.24 -8.16 40.82
N GLN A 325 20.41 -8.21 39.50
CA GLN A 325 20.46 -9.43 38.70
C GLN A 325 21.86 -9.65 38.13
N THR A 326 22.21 -10.91 37.89
CA THR A 326 23.43 -11.28 37.19
C THR A 326 23.13 -12.28 36.10
N GLU A 327 23.73 -12.07 34.94
CA GLU A 327 23.68 -13.00 33.81
C GLU A 327 24.88 -13.96 33.82
N LYS A 328 25.79 -13.85 34.79
CA LYS A 328 26.95 -14.76 34.89
C LYS A 328 26.47 -16.20 35.08
N GLY A 329 26.99 -17.12 34.28
CA GLY A 329 26.67 -18.55 34.36
C GLY A 329 25.37 -18.98 33.66
N VAL A 330 24.65 -18.05 33.02
CA VAL A 330 23.47 -18.39 32.20
C VAL A 330 23.93 -19.16 30.95
N ASN A 331 23.36 -20.35 30.73
CA ASN A 331 23.65 -21.14 29.54
C ASN A 331 22.76 -20.73 28.38
N LEU A 332 23.36 -20.14 27.34
CA LEU A 332 22.63 -19.72 26.15
C LEU A 332 22.21 -20.93 25.32
N LYS A 333 20.90 -21.22 25.28
CA LYS A 333 20.31 -22.22 24.38
C LYS A 333 19.09 -21.62 23.70
N GLU A 334 19.08 -21.66 22.36
CA GLU A 334 17.88 -21.32 21.59
C GLU A 334 16.92 -22.51 21.61
N SER A 335 15.65 -22.24 21.91
CA SER A 335 14.59 -23.23 21.89
C SER A 335 13.30 -22.54 21.45
N ASP A 336 12.45 -23.27 20.72
CA ASP A 336 11.11 -22.81 20.34
C ASP A 336 10.09 -22.98 21.50
N CYS A 337 10.55 -22.95 22.75
CA CYS A 337 9.69 -23.18 23.92
C CYS A 337 8.76 -21.98 24.18
N GLU A 338 7.52 -22.25 24.59
CA GLU A 338 6.56 -21.19 24.97
C GLU A 338 6.91 -20.53 26.30
N LYS A 339 7.70 -21.20 27.16
CA LYS A 339 8.17 -20.65 28.43
C LYS A 339 9.42 -19.82 28.20
N GLU A 340 9.45 -18.61 28.75
CA GLU A 340 10.63 -17.75 28.72
C GLU A 340 11.84 -18.52 29.26
N CYS A 341 12.79 -18.78 28.38
CA CYS A 341 14.03 -19.44 28.74
C CYS A 341 15.01 -18.42 29.33
N GLU A 342 15.75 -18.82 30.36
CA GLU A 342 16.87 -18.04 30.88
C GLU A 342 17.82 -17.69 29.73
N GLY A 343 18.09 -16.40 29.55
CA GLY A 343 19.03 -15.91 28.53
C GLY A 343 18.43 -15.52 27.18
N GLU A 344 17.10 -15.54 26.99
CA GLU A 344 16.47 -15.03 25.76
C GLU A 344 16.87 -13.58 25.43
N HIS A 345 16.86 -12.70 26.44
CA HIS A 345 17.31 -11.32 26.30
C HIS A 345 18.79 -11.23 25.89
N ILE A 346 19.65 -12.09 26.43
CA ILE A 346 21.08 -12.13 26.08
C ILE A 346 21.26 -12.52 24.61
N ILE A 347 20.57 -13.56 24.17
CA ILE A 347 20.62 -14.05 22.78
C ILE A 347 20.14 -12.95 21.83
N LEU A 348 19.00 -12.34 22.15
CA LEU A 348 18.40 -11.29 21.32
C LEU A 348 19.32 -10.07 21.23
N ARG A 349 19.82 -9.59 22.37
CA ARG A 349 20.78 -8.48 22.46
C ARG A 349 22.03 -8.76 21.63
N ASN A 350 22.56 -9.97 21.69
CA ASN A 350 23.73 -10.37 20.89
C ASN A 350 23.44 -10.41 19.39
N LYS A 351 22.22 -10.78 18.98
CA LYS A 351 21.80 -10.69 17.57
C LYS A 351 21.68 -9.22 17.12
N CYS A 352 21.16 -8.33 17.96
CA CYS A 352 21.15 -6.90 17.69
C CYS A 352 22.57 -6.32 17.59
N PHE A 353 23.50 -6.75 18.44
CA PHE A 353 24.92 -6.42 18.32
C PHE A 353 25.52 -6.89 16.99
N ASN A 354 25.18 -8.09 16.54
CA ASN A 354 25.61 -8.58 15.23
C ASN A 354 25.07 -7.70 14.08
N VAL A 355 23.83 -7.21 14.18
CA VAL A 355 23.28 -6.23 13.22
C VAL A 355 24.11 -4.94 13.24
N LEU A 356 24.32 -4.33 14.41
CA LEU A 356 25.13 -3.11 14.54
C LEU A 356 26.54 -3.29 14.00
N HIS A 357 27.19 -4.40 14.35
CA HIS A 357 28.51 -4.74 13.85
C HIS A 357 28.53 -4.82 12.31
N GLY A 358 27.50 -5.41 11.69
CA GLY A 358 27.36 -5.43 10.24
C GLY A 358 27.28 -4.04 9.60
N LEU A 359 26.65 -3.07 10.28
CA LEU A 359 26.54 -1.68 9.79
C LEU A 359 27.89 -0.94 9.80
N LEU A 360 28.81 -1.35 10.67
CA LEU A 360 30.15 -0.74 10.79
C LEU A 360 31.03 -1.02 9.58
N PHE A 361 30.61 -1.90 8.66
CA PHE A 361 31.37 -2.24 7.47
C PHE A 361 30.59 -1.93 6.21
N THR A 362 31.30 -1.41 5.21
CA THR A 362 30.78 -1.27 3.84
C THR A 362 30.73 -2.63 3.16
N ALA A 363 30.06 -2.73 2.01
CA ALA A 363 30.06 -3.95 1.19
C ALA A 363 31.46 -4.41 0.73
N ARG A 364 32.47 -3.53 0.81
CA ARG A 364 33.89 -3.83 0.53
C ARG A 364 34.68 -4.25 1.78
N ASN A 365 34.01 -4.52 2.91
CA ASN A 365 34.60 -4.82 4.21
C ASN A 365 35.53 -3.72 4.76
N LEU A 366 35.34 -2.48 4.34
CA LEU A 366 36.01 -1.32 4.93
C LEU A 366 35.15 -0.73 6.06
N VAL A 367 35.78 -0.22 7.12
CA VAL A 367 35.06 0.45 8.22
C VAL A 367 34.28 1.65 7.67
N ASN A 368 33.00 1.71 8.01
CA ASN A 368 32.08 2.76 7.63
C ASN A 368 32.10 3.88 8.67
N THR A 369 33.03 4.83 8.50
CA THR A 369 33.25 5.94 9.44
C THR A 369 32.02 6.80 9.67
N ILE A 370 31.17 6.96 8.65
CA ILE A 370 29.89 7.70 8.76
C ILE A 370 28.97 7.03 9.77
N VAL A 371 28.83 5.70 9.70
CA VAL A 371 28.00 4.94 10.64
C VAL A 371 28.64 4.92 12.03
N CYS A 372 29.97 4.81 12.13
CA CYS A 372 30.68 4.90 13.41
C CYS A 372 30.39 6.23 14.11
N GLU A 373 30.47 7.34 13.38
CA GLU A 373 30.16 8.68 13.88
C GLU A 373 28.70 8.79 14.30
N GLU A 374 27.76 8.26 13.52
CA GLU A 374 26.34 8.25 13.87
C GLU A 374 26.05 7.43 15.13
N ILE A 375 26.65 6.25 15.30
CA ILE A 375 26.54 5.46 16.54
C ILE A 375 27.09 6.23 17.73
N SER A 376 28.30 6.78 17.62
CA SER A 376 28.90 7.58 18.69
C SER A 376 28.05 8.81 19.05
N ARG A 377 27.48 9.48 18.04
CA ARG A 377 26.67 10.70 18.22
C ARG A 377 25.28 10.42 18.79
N VAL A 378 24.61 9.39 18.30
CA VAL A 378 23.21 9.07 18.65
C VAL A 378 23.13 8.28 19.93
N LEU A 379 23.95 7.25 20.09
CA LEU A 379 23.89 6.37 21.26
C LEU A 379 24.84 6.83 22.36
N GLY A 380 26.01 7.34 22.01
CA GLY A 380 27.04 7.69 22.99
C GLY A 380 27.90 6.50 23.40
N MET A 381 29.05 6.79 24.00
CA MET A 381 29.99 5.75 24.45
C MET A 381 29.55 5.13 25.77
N ASP A 382 28.89 5.89 26.64
CA ASP A 382 28.24 5.41 27.87
C ASP A 382 27.22 4.31 27.61
N TRP A 383 26.44 4.42 26.54
CA TRP A 383 25.54 3.36 26.08
C TRP A 383 26.32 2.06 25.84
N LEU A 384 27.41 2.11 25.09
CA LEU A 384 28.20 0.92 24.77
C LEU A 384 28.88 0.32 26.01
N LEU A 385 29.36 1.18 26.92
CA LEU A 385 29.98 0.76 28.19
C LEU A 385 28.98 0.09 29.14
N SER A 386 27.69 0.43 29.08
CA SER A 386 26.66 -0.24 29.90
C SER A 386 26.58 -1.75 29.65
N PHE A 387 26.96 -2.21 28.46
CA PHE A 387 27.02 -3.63 28.09
C PHE A 387 28.32 -4.33 28.51
N MET A 388 29.24 -3.62 29.18
CA MET A 388 30.50 -4.15 29.70
C MET A 388 30.53 -4.18 31.24
N GLN A 389 29.37 -3.99 31.89
CA GLN A 389 29.25 -4.08 33.33
C GLN A 389 29.48 -5.50 33.85
N GLU A 390 29.88 -5.62 35.12
CA GLU A 390 30.26 -6.90 35.70
C GLU A 390 29.12 -7.94 35.68
N ASN A 391 27.88 -7.51 35.85
CA ASN A 391 26.71 -8.40 35.90
C ASN A 391 26.19 -8.84 34.52
N VAL A 392 26.79 -8.34 33.43
CA VAL A 392 26.40 -8.64 32.04
C VAL A 392 27.11 -9.90 31.52
N HIS A 393 26.42 -10.67 30.67
CA HIS A 393 26.92 -11.92 30.13
C HIS A 393 28.20 -11.74 29.29
N PRO A 394 29.24 -12.60 29.43
CA PRO A 394 30.53 -12.43 28.75
C PRO A 394 30.46 -12.33 27.22
N THR A 395 29.52 -13.03 26.58
CA THR A 395 29.35 -12.94 25.11
C THR A 395 28.87 -11.57 24.66
N THR A 396 28.05 -10.88 25.47
CA THR A 396 27.64 -9.50 25.21
C THR A 396 28.80 -8.54 25.41
N VAL A 397 29.57 -8.71 26.49
CA VAL A 397 30.78 -7.91 26.74
C VAL A 397 31.75 -7.99 25.56
N LEU A 398 31.94 -9.20 25.00
CA LEU A 398 32.79 -9.41 23.82
C LEU A 398 32.28 -8.66 22.58
N TRP A 399 30.97 -8.66 22.33
CA TRP A 399 30.37 -7.89 21.23
C TRP A 399 30.57 -6.39 21.42
N ALA A 400 30.27 -5.89 22.62
CA ALA A 400 30.41 -4.48 22.95
C ALA A 400 31.88 -4.03 22.79
N LEU A 401 32.84 -4.84 23.27
CA LEU A 401 34.27 -4.57 23.12
C LEU A 401 34.71 -4.56 21.66
N ARG A 402 34.23 -5.49 20.82
CA ARG A 402 34.52 -5.49 19.38
C ARG A 402 34.08 -4.21 18.71
N ILE A 403 32.85 -3.77 18.98
CA ILE A 403 32.33 -2.50 18.45
C ILE A 403 33.17 -1.32 18.96
N LEU A 404 33.51 -1.29 20.25
CA LEU A 404 34.33 -0.22 20.83
C LEU A 404 35.67 -0.08 20.11
N VAL A 405 36.36 -1.20 19.88
CA VAL A 405 37.64 -1.22 19.15
C VAL A 405 37.47 -0.67 17.74
N ILE A 406 36.42 -1.07 17.03
CA ILE A 406 36.15 -0.57 15.67
C ILE A 406 35.91 0.95 15.67
N LEU A 407 35.04 1.44 16.55
CA LEU A 407 34.72 2.87 16.69
C LEU A 407 35.97 3.71 17.01
N CYS A 408 36.87 3.18 17.84
CA CYS A 408 38.08 3.88 18.28
C CYS A 408 39.31 3.69 17.38
N SER A 409 39.26 2.78 16.40
CA SER A 409 40.44 2.35 15.62
C SER A 409 41.13 3.45 14.80
N GLY A 410 40.40 4.49 14.38
CA GLY A 410 40.93 5.65 13.65
C GLY A 410 41.55 5.37 12.28
N GLN A 411 41.53 4.10 11.82
CA GLN A 411 42.09 3.66 10.53
C GLN A 411 43.49 4.23 10.21
N GLY A 412 44.35 4.39 11.22
CA GLY A 412 45.71 4.94 11.06
C GLY A 412 45.83 6.46 11.17
N GLN A 413 44.74 7.17 11.49
CA GLN A 413 44.70 8.60 11.82
C GLN A 413 44.13 8.84 13.23
N GLN A 414 44.21 10.09 13.69
CA GLN A 414 43.59 10.52 14.95
C GLN A 414 42.06 10.30 14.87
N SER A 415 41.52 9.40 15.71
CA SER A 415 40.07 9.18 15.80
C SER A 415 39.41 10.23 16.69
N ALA A 416 38.47 11.00 16.12
CA ALA A 416 37.65 11.94 16.89
C ALA A 416 36.78 11.22 17.94
N ILE A 417 36.32 10.00 17.64
CA ILE A 417 35.59 9.16 18.59
C ILE A 417 36.51 8.75 19.75
N MET A 418 37.75 8.32 19.47
CA MET A 418 38.73 7.99 20.51
C MET A 418 39.06 9.20 21.39
N GLN A 419 39.19 10.39 20.81
CA GLN A 419 39.43 11.61 21.57
C GLN A 419 38.25 11.92 22.51
N ARG A 420 37.01 11.94 21.99
CA ARG A 420 35.80 12.12 22.81
C ARG A 420 35.69 11.08 23.92
N PHE A 421 36.03 9.83 23.61
CA PHE A 421 36.05 8.75 24.60
C PHE A 421 37.04 9.02 25.74
N ARG A 422 38.27 9.45 25.42
CA ARG A 422 39.29 9.81 26.44
C ARG A 422 38.86 11.02 27.28
N GLU A 423 38.18 11.96 26.68
CA GLU A 423 37.68 13.18 27.36
C GLU A 423 36.37 12.93 28.14
N GLY A 424 35.74 11.76 28.01
CA GLY A 424 34.44 11.48 28.61
C GLY A 424 33.29 12.29 28.00
N CYS A 425 33.46 12.76 26.76
CA CYS A 425 32.51 13.60 26.02
C CYS A 425 31.59 12.76 25.13
N GLY A 426 30.40 13.31 24.80
CA GLY A 426 29.46 12.66 23.86
C GLY A 426 28.63 11.52 24.47
N ASN A 427 28.27 11.64 25.75
CA ASN A 427 27.45 10.67 26.48
C ASN A 427 25.97 11.07 26.54
N GLY A 428 25.10 10.12 26.88
CA GLY A 428 23.67 10.36 27.14
C GLY A 428 22.82 10.60 25.89
N GLY A 429 23.36 10.36 24.70
CA GLY A 429 22.61 10.46 23.43
C GLY A 429 21.40 9.52 23.40
N TRP A 430 21.59 8.30 23.91
CA TRP A 430 20.56 7.27 23.98
C TRP A 430 19.42 7.55 24.98
N LEU A 431 19.60 8.51 25.91
CA LEU A 431 18.61 8.89 26.92
C LEU A 431 17.58 9.92 26.40
N ARG A 432 17.72 10.36 25.15
CA ARG A 432 16.80 11.34 24.55
C ARG A 432 15.41 10.73 24.31
N HIS A 433 14.38 11.54 24.51
CA HIS A 433 12.97 11.18 24.31
C HIS A 433 12.53 11.31 22.86
#